data_AF-A0AA39RJG1-F1
#
_entry.id   AF-A0AA39RJG1-F1
#
_cell.length_a   1.000
_cell.length_b   1.000
_cell.length_c   1.000
_cell.angle_alpha   90.00
_cell.angle_beta   90.00
_cell.angle_gamma   90.00
#
_symmetry.space_group_name_H-M   'P 1'
#
loop_
_entity.id
_entity.type
_entity.pdbx_description
1 polymer ?
#
loop_
_entity_poly.entity_id
_entity_poly.type
_entity_poly.pdbx_seq_one_letter_code
_entity_poly.pdbx_strand_id
1 'polypeptide(L)'
;MIFVGGLPFSTEPSSSSSSQRSESDALFSLMEHPILVSASQSFKCTQERKVSALDDSDSKYVYIFQREYATVNSALVHYVGTDEATTCVGLVIQNRRNGMTSVAHLDSPTIVDIGLAQMLLLVAHNSFDAELDVHLIGGFDDVTPNHANGSTISQSHVELDGYSFPLCAKIIETLRRRQEKFHIQTLFVLGHNTKRDSQGNAYPIFTGFLVETSTGSLIPASFDRTSRCPDEIVRRIRVSSCYEDASWNGKLLETYDTQTDRFVIAPCCWTLRQLRIIKTLQHLCDAEILLTCSTSPSAEAPDFVETLRRQWNHLIKHPDWRQSFPKKQARVFERTAGGDWKRC
;
A
#
# COMPACT_ATOMS: atom_id res chain seq x y z
N MET A 1 18.68 3.19 9.82
CA MET A 1 18.71 4.47 10.59
C MET A 1 17.79 5.47 9.90
N ILE A 2 16.94 6.16 10.66
CA ILE A 2 16.02 7.18 10.11
C ILE A 2 16.66 8.56 10.15
N PHE A 3 16.44 9.35 9.12
CA PHE A 3 16.86 10.73 8.97
C PHE A 3 15.66 11.60 8.60
N VAL A 4 15.62 12.83 9.12
CA VAL A 4 14.63 13.86 8.74
C VAL A 4 15.38 15.18 8.57
N GLY A 5 15.16 15.87 7.45
CA GLY A 5 15.89 17.12 7.16
C GLY A 5 17.41 16.94 7.06
N GLY A 6 17.88 15.75 6.71
CA GLY A 6 19.31 15.41 6.65
C GLY A 6 19.98 15.09 7.99
N LEU A 7 19.24 15.17 9.11
CA LEU A 7 19.77 14.85 10.44
C LEU A 7 19.27 13.47 10.91
N PRO A 8 20.10 12.70 11.64
CA PRO A 8 19.65 11.46 12.27
C PRO A 8 18.47 11.74 13.21
N PHE A 9 17.39 10.98 13.05
CA PHE A 9 16.23 11.03 13.94
C PHE A 9 16.48 10.13 15.14
N SER A 10 16.38 10.68 16.35
CA SER A 10 16.49 9.95 17.61
C SER A 10 15.31 10.28 18.50
N THR A 11 14.67 9.25 19.03
CA THR A 11 13.75 9.36 20.17
C THR A 11 14.55 9.09 21.43
N GLU A 12 14.63 10.04 22.37
CA GLU A 12 15.19 9.80 23.70
C GLU A 12 14.56 8.51 24.29
N PRO A 13 15.35 7.52 24.72
CA PRO A 13 14.79 6.32 25.32
C PRO A 13 14.14 6.72 26.66
N SER A 14 12.80 6.68 26.72
CA SER A 14 12.09 6.79 27.98
C SER A 14 12.54 5.63 28.88
N SER A 15 13.05 5.96 30.07
CA SER A 15 13.80 5.06 30.95
C SER A 15 12.98 3.94 31.61
N SER A 16 11.82 3.56 31.06
CA SER A 16 10.92 2.59 31.71
C SER A 16 9.82 1.96 30.85
N SER A 17 9.88 1.97 29.51
CA SER A 17 8.73 1.50 28.69
C SER A 17 8.97 0.19 27.91
N SER A 18 7.89 -0.59 27.75
CA SER A 18 7.82 -1.78 26.90
C SER A 18 8.09 -1.43 25.43
N SER A 19 8.63 -2.38 24.64
CA SER A 19 9.01 -2.15 23.23
C SER A 19 7.90 -1.49 22.38
N GLN A 20 6.64 -1.92 22.57
CA GLN A 20 5.48 -1.35 21.86
C GLN A 20 5.21 0.13 22.16
N ARG A 21 5.49 0.61 23.37
CA ARG A 21 5.36 2.03 23.72
C ARG A 21 6.41 2.86 22.98
N SER A 22 7.66 2.37 22.94
CA SER A 22 8.76 3.06 22.26
C SER A 22 8.58 3.20 20.74
N GLU A 23 7.85 2.29 20.12
CA GLU A 23 7.54 2.32 18.68
C GLU A 23 6.43 3.32 18.36
N SER A 24 5.38 3.32 19.17
CA SER A 24 4.27 4.28 19.10
C SER A 24 4.80 5.71 19.27
N ASP A 25 5.64 5.92 20.28
CA ASP A 25 6.27 7.23 20.56
C ASP A 25 7.08 7.75 19.37
N ALA A 26 7.75 6.86 18.63
CA ALA A 26 8.56 7.23 17.46
C ALA A 26 7.71 7.64 16.26
N LEU A 27 6.62 6.92 16.00
CA LEU A 27 5.67 7.32 14.94
C LEU A 27 5.08 8.70 15.24
N PHE A 28 4.59 8.93 16.46
CA PHE A 28 4.03 10.23 16.84
C PHE A 28 5.08 11.35 16.74
N SER A 29 6.29 11.12 17.26
CA SER A 29 7.39 12.09 17.17
C SER A 29 7.76 12.45 15.72
N LEU A 30 7.71 11.48 14.79
CA LEU A 30 7.89 11.74 13.36
C LEU A 30 6.71 12.52 12.77
N MET A 31 5.47 12.16 13.12
CA MET A 31 4.28 12.85 12.64
C MET A 31 4.22 14.31 13.11
N GLU A 32 4.76 14.62 14.28
CA GLU A 32 4.83 15.97 14.84
C GLU A 32 6.08 16.75 14.40
N HIS A 33 7.06 16.08 13.77
CA HIS A 33 8.30 16.73 13.35
C HIS A 33 8.02 17.86 12.34
N PRO A 34 8.47 19.12 12.58
CA PRO A 34 8.05 20.28 11.79
C PRO A 34 8.27 20.15 10.27
N ILE A 35 9.39 19.54 9.85
CA ILE A 35 9.69 19.28 8.44
C ILE A 35 8.64 18.34 7.81
N LEU A 36 8.26 17.28 8.53
CA LEU A 36 7.30 16.29 8.02
C LEU A 36 5.88 16.83 8.06
N VAL A 37 5.52 17.62 9.07
CA VAL A 37 4.25 18.37 9.11
C VAL A 37 4.15 19.30 7.89
N SER A 38 5.21 20.06 7.59
CA SER A 38 5.25 20.94 6.42
C SER A 38 5.12 20.17 5.10
N ALA A 39 5.84 19.05 4.95
CA ALA A 39 5.73 18.19 3.78
C ALA A 39 4.31 17.61 3.60
N SER A 40 3.69 17.15 4.70
CA SER A 40 2.32 16.64 4.71
C SER A 40 1.29 17.71 4.35
N GLN A 41 1.46 18.95 4.83
CA GLN A 41 0.62 20.07 4.43
C GLN A 41 0.78 20.42 2.95
N SER A 42 2.01 20.42 2.45
CA SER A 42 2.27 20.68 1.03
C SER A 42 1.65 19.61 0.13
N PHE A 43 1.75 18.32 0.52
CA PHE A 43 1.11 17.23 -0.19
C PHE A 43 -0.43 17.36 -0.16
N LYS A 44 -1.02 17.68 1.00
CA LYS A 44 -2.45 17.95 1.15
C LYS A 44 -2.97 19.06 0.25
N CYS A 45 -2.16 20.10 0.02
CA CYS A 45 -2.51 21.24 -0.84
C CYS A 45 -2.27 20.97 -2.34
N THR A 46 -1.66 19.84 -2.70
CA THR A 46 -1.44 19.47 -4.10
C THR A 46 -2.75 19.01 -4.73
N GLN A 47 -3.02 19.43 -5.97
CA GLN A 47 -4.21 18.99 -6.68
C GLN A 47 -4.13 17.49 -6.97
N GLU A 48 -5.18 16.76 -6.61
CA GLU A 48 -5.30 15.34 -6.92
C GLU A 48 -5.38 15.11 -8.43
N ARG A 49 -4.49 14.27 -8.95
CA ARG A 49 -4.47 13.85 -10.36
C ARG A 49 -5.44 12.69 -10.57
N LYS A 50 -6.36 12.85 -11.50
CA LYS A 50 -7.25 11.77 -11.94
C LYS A 50 -6.59 11.05 -13.11
N VAL A 51 -6.29 9.77 -12.93
CA VAL A 51 -5.61 8.94 -13.92
C VAL A 51 -6.65 8.11 -14.66
N SER A 52 -6.63 8.23 -15.99
CA SER A 52 -7.40 7.42 -16.92
C SER A 52 -6.49 6.90 -18.02
N ALA A 53 -6.83 5.77 -18.65
CA ALA A 53 -6.02 5.24 -19.75
C ALA A 53 -6.01 6.16 -20.99
N LEU A 54 -7.03 7.00 -21.16
CA LEU A 54 -7.20 7.88 -22.32
C LEU A 54 -6.42 9.19 -22.19
N ASP A 55 -6.28 9.73 -20.98
CA ASP A 55 -5.69 11.05 -20.75
C ASP A 55 -4.15 11.01 -20.59
N ASP A 56 -3.58 9.83 -20.38
CA ASP A 56 -2.15 9.64 -20.06
C ASP A 56 -1.40 8.76 -21.09
N SER A 57 -1.84 8.76 -22.35
CA SER A 57 -1.32 7.86 -23.41
C SER A 57 0.19 7.94 -23.66
N ASP A 58 0.82 9.09 -23.40
CA ASP A 58 2.27 9.28 -23.55
C ASP A 58 3.07 8.92 -22.28
N SER A 59 2.40 8.72 -21.15
CA SER A 59 3.00 8.46 -19.85
C SER A 59 3.08 6.96 -19.57
N LYS A 60 4.30 6.40 -19.51
CA LYS A 60 4.49 5.01 -19.06
C LYS A 60 4.33 4.94 -17.55
N TYR A 61 3.25 4.31 -17.08
CA TYR A 61 3.08 4.07 -15.66
C TYR A 61 2.93 2.59 -15.29
N VAL A 62 3.19 2.32 -14.01
CA VAL A 62 3.00 1.03 -13.34
C VAL A 62 2.06 1.24 -12.16
N TYR A 63 0.86 0.67 -12.25
CA TYR A 63 -0.08 0.63 -11.14
C TYR A 63 0.11 -0.67 -10.34
N ILE A 64 0.11 -0.58 -9.01
CA ILE A 64 0.13 -1.75 -8.11
C ILE A 64 -1.16 -1.81 -7.29
N PHE A 65 -1.68 -3.02 -7.05
CA PHE A 65 -2.80 -3.24 -6.14
C PHE A 65 -2.31 -3.42 -4.70
N GLN A 66 -3.26 -3.45 -3.77
CA GLN A 66 -3.07 -3.95 -2.42
C GLN A 66 -2.21 -5.22 -2.41
N ARG A 67 -1.28 -5.33 -1.45
CA ARG A 67 -0.35 -6.45 -1.28
C ARG A 67 0.74 -6.58 -2.34
N GLU A 68 0.71 -5.76 -3.39
CA GLU A 68 1.72 -5.79 -4.45
C GLU A 68 2.86 -4.79 -4.18
N TYR A 69 3.99 -5.04 -4.84
CA TYR A 69 5.07 -4.06 -4.96
C TYR A 69 5.68 -4.09 -6.36
N ALA A 70 6.25 -2.95 -6.75
CA ALA A 70 7.03 -2.84 -7.97
C ALA A 70 8.27 -1.98 -7.69
N THR A 71 9.42 -2.41 -8.20
CA THR A 71 10.61 -1.57 -8.33
C THR A 71 10.77 -1.20 -9.79
N VAL A 72 10.97 0.08 -10.07
CA VAL A 72 11.02 0.64 -11.41
C VAL A 72 12.28 1.49 -11.61
N ASN A 73 12.80 1.44 -12.83
CA ASN A 73 13.85 2.32 -13.31
C ASN A 73 13.21 3.55 -14.00
N SER A 74 13.65 4.75 -13.61
CA SER A 74 13.17 6.01 -14.16
C SER A 74 13.42 6.19 -15.67
N ALA A 75 14.37 5.44 -16.24
CA ALA A 75 14.60 5.39 -17.68
C ALA A 75 13.50 4.65 -18.47
N LEU A 76 12.66 3.84 -17.80
CA LEU A 76 11.66 2.98 -18.44
C LEU A 76 10.22 3.33 -18.05
N VAL A 77 10.02 3.79 -16.82
CA VAL A 77 8.71 4.09 -16.24
C VAL A 77 8.72 5.53 -15.77
N HIS A 78 7.79 6.35 -16.23
CA HIS A 78 7.65 7.74 -15.79
C HIS A 78 6.95 7.85 -14.45
N TYR A 79 5.93 7.01 -14.21
CA TYR A 79 5.17 7.04 -12.97
C TYR A 79 4.92 5.65 -12.39
N VAL A 80 4.96 5.53 -11.06
CA VAL A 80 4.52 4.32 -10.36
C VAL A 80 3.59 4.74 -9.23
N GLY A 81 2.49 4.00 -9.02
CA GLY A 81 1.48 4.45 -8.08
C GLY A 81 0.51 3.36 -7.65
N THR A 82 -0.34 3.73 -6.71
CA THR A 82 -1.37 2.89 -6.12
C THR A 82 -2.57 3.75 -5.73
N ASP A 83 -3.72 3.12 -5.55
CA ASP A 83 -4.95 3.74 -5.03
C ASP A 83 -5.66 2.76 -4.10
N GLU A 84 -6.85 3.13 -3.64
CA GLU A 84 -7.75 2.33 -2.80
C GLU A 84 -7.18 2.03 -1.40
N ALA A 85 -6.16 2.78 -0.97
CA ALA A 85 -5.57 2.65 0.35
C ALA A 85 -6.44 3.37 1.39
N THR A 86 -7.47 2.68 1.90
CA THR A 86 -8.28 3.15 3.02
C THR A 86 -7.48 3.04 4.32
N THR A 87 -7.47 1.87 4.94
CA THR A 87 -6.65 1.57 6.13
C THR A 87 -5.21 1.16 5.78
N CYS A 88 -4.99 0.79 4.52
CA CYS A 88 -3.70 0.38 3.99
C CYS A 88 -2.75 1.57 3.85
N VAL A 89 -1.44 1.30 3.74
CA VAL A 89 -0.40 2.33 3.62
C VAL A 89 0.48 2.02 2.41
N GLY A 90 0.64 3.00 1.53
CA GLY A 90 1.65 2.97 0.50
C GLY A 90 3.02 3.39 1.05
N LEU A 91 4.04 2.61 0.71
CA LEU A 91 5.44 2.85 1.05
C LEU A 91 6.24 3.07 -0.23
N VAL A 92 6.91 4.21 -0.32
CA VAL A 92 7.83 4.56 -1.41
C VAL A 92 9.25 4.56 -0.87
N ILE A 93 10.18 3.93 -1.59
CA ILE A 93 11.61 3.95 -1.33
C ILE A 93 12.33 4.28 -2.64
N GLN A 94 12.99 5.43 -2.70
CA GLN A 94 13.79 5.82 -3.86
C GLN A 94 15.27 5.92 -3.47
N ASN A 95 16.13 5.30 -4.27
CA ASN A 95 17.57 5.43 -4.10
C ASN A 95 18.06 6.74 -4.72
N ARG A 96 18.61 7.62 -3.87
CA ARG A 96 19.08 8.95 -4.26
C ARG A 96 20.19 8.95 -5.31
N ARG A 97 20.97 7.85 -5.37
CA ARG A 97 22.14 7.77 -6.24
C ARG A 97 21.79 7.39 -7.67
N ASN A 98 20.86 6.46 -7.85
CA ASN A 98 20.55 5.88 -9.16
C ASN A 98 19.08 6.10 -9.59
N GLY A 99 18.25 6.70 -8.76
CA GLY A 99 16.85 6.98 -9.07
C GLY A 99 15.95 5.74 -9.13
N MET A 100 16.43 4.57 -8.70
CA MET A 100 15.59 3.37 -8.61
C MET A 100 14.51 3.57 -7.56
N THR A 101 13.25 3.38 -7.94
CA THR A 101 12.09 3.64 -7.07
C THR A 101 11.33 2.34 -6.85
N SER A 102 11.10 1.96 -5.59
CA SER A 102 10.16 0.90 -5.24
C SER A 102 8.95 1.47 -4.54
N VAL A 103 7.76 1.00 -4.95
CA VAL A 103 6.49 1.31 -4.30
C VAL A 103 5.83 0.00 -3.88
N ALA A 104 5.28 -0.02 -2.67
CA ALA A 104 4.49 -1.13 -2.14
C ALA A 104 3.18 -0.62 -1.56
N HIS A 105 2.11 -1.41 -1.70
CA HIS A 105 0.84 -1.18 -1.03
C HIS A 105 0.68 -2.20 0.11
N LEU A 106 0.93 -1.76 1.34
CA LEU A 106 0.94 -2.59 2.53
C LEU A 106 -0.45 -2.59 3.18
N ASP A 107 -0.95 -3.77 3.52
CA ASP A 107 -2.29 -3.96 4.10
C ASP A 107 -2.29 -4.62 5.48
N SER A 108 -1.11 -5.01 5.98
CA SER A 108 -0.98 -5.69 7.26
C SER A 108 0.43 -5.54 7.85
N PRO A 109 0.57 -5.36 9.17
CA PRO A 109 1.86 -5.41 9.85
C PRO A 109 2.67 -6.69 9.55
N THR A 110 1.96 -7.81 9.31
CA THR A 110 2.57 -9.14 9.16
C THR A 110 3.47 -9.31 7.93
N ILE A 111 3.40 -8.39 6.97
CA ILE A 111 4.23 -8.43 5.76
C ILE A 111 5.32 -7.38 5.69
N VAL A 112 5.35 -6.46 6.63
CA VAL A 112 6.25 -5.30 6.54
C VAL A 112 7.72 -5.74 6.57
N ASP A 113 8.10 -6.70 7.42
CA ASP A 113 9.49 -7.11 7.58
C ASP A 113 10.06 -7.72 6.28
N ILE A 114 9.36 -8.70 5.69
CA ILE A 114 9.80 -9.37 4.47
C ILE A 114 9.56 -8.48 3.25
N GLY A 115 8.44 -7.75 3.21
CA GLY A 115 8.11 -6.83 2.14
C GLY A 115 9.15 -5.72 1.99
N LEU A 116 9.58 -5.11 3.09
CA LEU A 116 10.67 -4.14 3.07
C LEU A 116 11.98 -4.76 2.56
N ALA A 117 12.31 -5.99 3.00
CA ALA A 117 13.48 -6.70 2.50
C ALA A 117 13.41 -6.97 0.98
N GLN A 118 12.24 -7.32 0.45
CA GLN A 118 12.00 -7.50 -0.98
C GLN A 118 12.25 -6.19 -1.75
N MET A 119 11.71 -5.06 -1.28
CA MET A 119 11.91 -3.75 -1.91
C MET A 119 13.40 -3.34 -1.90
N LEU A 120 14.08 -3.53 -0.76
CA LEU A 120 15.49 -3.15 -0.60
C LEU A 120 16.44 -3.97 -1.47
N LEU A 121 16.13 -5.25 -1.71
CA LEU A 121 16.95 -6.12 -2.56
C LEU A 121 17.19 -5.50 -3.95
N LEU A 122 16.15 -4.86 -4.51
CA LEU A 122 16.20 -4.27 -5.85
C LEU A 122 16.66 -2.81 -5.85
N VAL A 123 16.29 -2.03 -4.82
CA VAL A 123 16.59 -0.59 -4.76
C VAL A 123 17.98 -0.30 -4.19
N ALA A 124 18.44 -1.07 -3.21
CA ALA A 124 19.71 -0.80 -2.53
C ALA A 124 20.92 -1.54 -3.15
N HIS A 125 20.72 -2.46 -4.10
CA HIS A 125 21.79 -3.28 -4.71
C HIS A 125 22.77 -3.88 -3.70
N ASN A 126 22.28 -4.30 -2.52
CA ASN A 126 23.08 -4.81 -1.39
C ASN A 126 24.08 -3.80 -0.77
N SER A 127 23.91 -2.50 -1.01
CA SER A 127 24.69 -1.44 -0.38
C SER A 127 24.01 -0.97 0.91
N PHE A 128 24.57 -1.34 2.06
CA PHE A 128 24.10 -0.84 3.36
C PHE A 128 24.30 0.68 3.54
N ASP A 129 25.20 1.29 2.77
CA ASP A 129 25.41 2.74 2.74
C ASP A 129 24.45 3.48 1.80
N ALA A 130 23.44 2.80 1.24
CA ALA A 130 22.45 3.44 0.38
C ALA A 130 21.67 4.51 1.16
N GLU A 131 21.60 5.71 0.58
CA GLU A 131 20.70 6.77 1.04
C GLU A 131 19.39 6.68 0.27
N LEU A 132 18.32 6.45 1.01
CA LEU A 132 17.01 6.12 0.47
C LEU A 132 16.01 7.17 0.93
N ASP A 133 15.38 7.86 -0.01
CA ASP A 133 14.22 8.70 0.27
C ASP A 133 13.00 7.82 0.51
N VAL A 134 12.27 8.13 1.59
CA VAL A 134 11.13 7.35 2.05
C VAL A 134 9.89 8.23 2.15
N HIS A 135 8.79 7.72 1.63
CA HIS A 135 7.49 8.34 1.80
C HIS A 135 6.44 7.32 2.23
N LEU A 136 5.61 7.70 3.19
CA LEU A 136 4.46 6.92 3.67
C LEU A 136 3.18 7.74 3.42
N ILE A 137 2.23 7.14 2.70
CA ILE A 137 0.96 7.77 2.32
C ILE A 137 -0.16 6.75 2.53
N GLY A 138 -1.27 7.16 3.14
CA GLY A 138 -2.44 6.30 3.33
C GLY A 138 -2.75 6.08 4.80
N GLY A 139 -3.70 5.19 5.09
CA GLY A 139 -4.28 5.07 6.41
C GLY A 139 -5.01 6.33 6.85
N PHE A 140 -5.82 6.22 7.89
CA PHE A 140 -6.47 7.34 8.55
C PHE A 140 -6.74 6.96 10.01
N ASP A 141 -7.28 7.87 10.81
CA ASP A 141 -7.70 7.54 12.17
C ASP A 141 -8.98 6.70 12.14
N ASP A 142 -8.83 5.39 11.92
CA ASP A 142 -9.93 4.45 11.64
C ASP A 142 -10.64 3.90 12.89
N VAL A 143 -10.27 4.38 14.07
CA VAL A 143 -10.96 4.11 15.33
C VAL A 143 -11.98 5.19 15.63
N THR A 144 -13.19 4.79 16.05
CA THR A 144 -14.22 5.75 16.47
C THR A 144 -13.93 6.30 17.88
N PRO A 145 -14.09 7.61 18.12
CA PRO A 145 -13.88 8.20 19.45
C PRO A 145 -14.78 7.63 20.56
N ASN A 146 -15.90 6.98 20.21
CA ASN A 146 -16.89 6.51 21.18
C ASN A 146 -16.47 5.28 22.00
N HIS A 147 -15.39 4.59 21.62
CA HIS A 147 -14.77 3.57 22.47
C HIS A 147 -14.00 4.17 23.66
N ALA A 148 -13.67 5.47 23.63
CA ALA A 148 -12.92 6.14 24.69
C ALA A 148 -13.77 6.58 25.91
N ASN A 149 -15.11 6.54 25.82
CA ASN A 149 -16.00 7.08 26.87
C ASN A 149 -16.53 6.04 27.88
N GLY A 150 -15.89 4.87 27.98
CA GLY A 150 -16.33 3.78 28.86
C GLY A 150 -15.50 3.55 30.12
N SER A 151 -14.33 4.16 30.30
CA SER A 151 -13.55 3.98 31.52
C SER A 151 -12.79 5.23 31.95
N THR A 152 -13.01 5.65 33.19
CA THR A 152 -12.16 6.58 33.94
C THR A 152 -10.82 5.89 34.23
N ILE A 153 -9.94 5.78 33.22
CA ILE A 153 -8.59 5.26 33.40
C ILE A 153 -7.64 6.13 32.57
N SER A 154 -6.59 6.64 33.24
CA SER A 154 -5.40 7.36 32.79
C SER A 154 -5.17 7.55 31.27
N GLN A 155 -4.55 8.68 30.91
CA GLN A 155 -3.97 9.01 29.59
C GLN A 155 -2.87 8.03 29.08
N SER A 156 -2.90 6.76 29.45
CA SER A 156 -1.88 5.74 29.12
C SER A 156 -2.44 4.48 28.42
N HIS A 157 -3.72 4.49 28.04
CA HIS A 157 -4.41 3.41 27.33
C HIS A 157 -5.33 3.95 26.23
N VAL A 158 -4.80 4.72 25.28
CA VAL A 158 -5.47 4.80 23.96
C VAL A 158 -5.30 3.40 23.40
N GLU A 159 -6.37 2.60 23.39
CA GLU A 159 -6.36 1.29 22.76
C GLU A 159 -5.78 1.43 21.36
N LEU A 160 -4.73 0.65 21.09
CA LEU A 160 -4.02 0.50 19.80
C LEU A 160 -4.93 -0.18 18.76
N ASP A 161 -6.22 0.12 18.81
CA ASP A 161 -7.26 -0.46 18.00
C ASP A 161 -7.22 0.14 16.58
N GLY A 162 -7.86 -0.54 15.62
CA GLY A 162 -7.83 -0.17 14.21
C GLY A 162 -6.72 -0.86 13.41
N TYR A 163 -6.71 -0.60 12.11
CA TYR A 163 -5.84 -1.23 11.13
C TYR A 163 -4.69 -0.30 10.70
N SER A 164 -4.92 1.01 10.62
CA SER A 164 -3.95 1.95 10.07
C SER A 164 -2.77 2.19 11.02
N PHE A 165 -3.05 2.41 12.31
CA PHE A 165 -2.02 2.74 13.30
C PHE A 165 -1.01 1.59 13.48
N PRO A 166 -1.42 0.33 13.73
CA PRO A 166 -0.47 -0.77 13.88
C PRO A 166 0.41 -0.97 12.63
N LEU A 167 -0.16 -0.74 11.43
CA LEU A 167 0.60 -0.82 10.19
C LEU A 167 1.66 0.29 10.09
N CYS A 168 1.29 1.54 10.36
CA CYS A 168 2.23 2.66 10.36
C CYS A 168 3.36 2.44 11.38
N ALA A 169 3.01 2.04 12.61
CA ALA A 169 3.98 1.78 13.66
C ALA A 169 4.95 0.67 13.26
N LYS A 170 4.44 -0.42 12.67
CA LYS A 170 5.26 -1.53 12.20
C LYS A 170 6.23 -1.12 11.07
N ILE A 171 5.82 -0.25 10.15
CA ILE A 171 6.72 0.28 9.10
C ILE A 171 7.87 1.06 9.74
N ILE A 172 7.58 1.98 10.66
CA ILE A 172 8.61 2.78 11.33
C ILE A 172 9.54 1.89 12.17
N GLU A 173 9.01 0.93 12.94
CA GLU A 173 9.81 -0.06 13.67
C GLU A 173 10.81 -0.76 12.73
N THR A 174 10.31 -1.27 11.61
CA THR A 174 11.11 -2.03 10.65
C THR A 174 12.22 -1.15 10.06
N LEU A 175 11.93 0.08 9.65
CA LEU A 175 12.92 1.04 9.14
C LEU A 175 14.02 1.37 10.17
N ARG A 176 13.67 1.48 11.47
CA ARG A 176 14.65 1.73 12.54
C ARG A 176 15.61 0.58 12.76
N ARG A 177 15.14 -0.66 12.58
CA ARG A 177 15.93 -1.89 12.78
C ARG A 177 16.88 -2.18 11.61
N ARG A 178 16.70 -1.51 10.48
CA ARG A 178 17.51 -1.64 9.27
C ARG A 178 18.77 -0.76 9.31
N GLN A 179 19.83 -1.24 8.65
CA GLN A 179 21.14 -0.56 8.63
C GLN A 179 21.18 0.58 7.61
N GLU A 180 20.38 0.49 6.55
CA GLU A 180 20.28 1.50 5.50
C GLU A 180 19.86 2.87 6.05
N LYS A 181 20.18 3.94 5.33
CA LYS A 181 19.87 5.32 5.70
C LYS A 181 18.56 5.74 5.04
N PHE A 182 17.49 5.82 5.83
CA PHE A 182 16.16 6.18 5.38
C PHE A 182 15.89 7.65 5.68
N HIS A 183 15.84 8.47 4.65
CA HIS A 183 15.48 9.87 4.74
C HIS A 183 13.96 10.00 4.54
N ILE A 184 13.20 10.12 5.63
CA ILE A 184 11.76 10.30 5.53
C ILE A 184 11.51 11.71 5.00
N GLN A 185 10.91 11.77 3.81
CA GLN A 185 10.56 13.01 3.11
C GLN A 185 9.10 13.38 3.31
N THR A 186 8.21 12.39 3.44
CA THR A 186 6.78 12.61 3.61
C THR A 186 6.18 11.54 4.51
N LEU A 187 5.37 11.98 5.48
CA LEU A 187 4.63 11.11 6.39
C LEU A 187 3.17 11.56 6.43
N PHE A 188 2.43 11.22 5.37
CA PHE A 188 1.03 11.59 5.17
C PHE A 188 0.10 10.43 5.52
N VAL A 189 0.07 10.13 6.81
CA VAL A 189 -0.68 8.99 7.38
C VAL A 189 -1.52 9.42 8.58
N LEU A 190 -2.49 8.59 8.97
CA LEU A 190 -3.32 8.79 10.18
C LEU A 190 -3.93 10.20 10.19
N GLY A 191 -3.86 10.93 11.30
CA GLY A 191 -4.35 12.31 11.44
C GLY A 191 -3.97 13.27 10.30
N HIS A 192 -2.81 13.11 9.66
CA HIS A 192 -2.44 13.94 8.50
C HIS A 192 -3.29 13.63 7.26
N ASN A 193 -3.70 12.38 7.09
CA ASN A 193 -4.60 11.90 6.04
C ASN A 193 -6.06 11.74 6.51
N THR A 194 -6.44 12.17 7.72
CA THR A 194 -7.83 12.07 8.19
C THR A 194 -8.65 13.31 7.80
N LYS A 195 -9.85 13.08 7.26
CA LYS A 195 -10.96 14.04 7.24
C LYS A 195 -12.17 13.46 7.96
N ARG A 196 -13.04 14.32 8.49
CA ARG A 196 -14.29 13.90 9.14
C ARG A 196 -15.49 14.54 8.46
N ASP A 197 -16.57 13.78 8.33
CA ASP A 197 -17.85 14.32 7.88
C ASP A 197 -18.60 15.04 9.02
N SER A 198 -19.78 15.58 8.71
CA SER A 198 -20.63 16.27 9.70
C SER A 198 -21.17 15.36 10.80
N GLN A 199 -21.13 14.04 10.63
CA GLN A 199 -21.52 13.04 11.61
C GLN A 199 -20.33 12.55 12.46
N GLY A 200 -19.12 13.04 12.16
CA GLY A 200 -17.89 12.67 12.86
C GLY A 200 -17.22 11.40 12.35
N ASN A 201 -17.77 10.77 11.29
CA ASN A 201 -17.14 9.59 10.68
C ASN A 201 -15.81 10.00 10.05
N ALA A 202 -14.78 9.19 10.24
CA ALA A 202 -13.45 9.44 9.71
C ALA A 202 -13.27 8.78 8.33
N TYR A 203 -12.52 9.46 7.46
CA TYR A 203 -12.20 9.03 6.11
C TYR A 203 -10.77 9.45 5.75
N PRO A 204 -10.10 8.74 4.84
CA PRO A 204 -8.87 9.24 4.24
C PRO A 204 -9.14 10.49 3.39
N ILE A 205 -8.21 11.45 3.40
CA ILE A 205 -8.20 12.60 2.49
C ILE A 205 -7.91 12.11 1.09
N PHE A 206 -6.80 11.37 0.94
CA PHE A 206 -6.40 10.70 -0.30
C PHE A 206 -6.25 9.20 -0.07
N THR A 207 -6.68 8.41 -1.05
CA THR A 207 -6.56 6.94 -1.07
C THR A 207 -5.47 6.45 -2.01
N GLY A 208 -4.85 7.35 -2.78
CA GLY A 208 -3.86 7.00 -3.79
C GLY A 208 -2.86 8.11 -4.07
N PHE A 209 -1.79 7.72 -4.76
CA PHE A 209 -0.72 8.61 -5.19
C PHE A 209 0.02 8.04 -6.40
N LEU A 210 0.74 8.93 -7.07
CA LEU A 210 1.76 8.66 -8.06
C LEU A 210 3.11 9.15 -7.55
N VAL A 211 4.16 8.44 -7.93
CA VAL A 211 5.55 8.87 -7.82
C VAL A 211 6.07 9.17 -9.22
N GLU A 212 6.54 10.39 -9.45
CA GLU A 212 7.34 10.70 -10.63
C GLU A 212 8.74 10.12 -10.44
N THR A 213 9.10 9.12 -11.23
CA THR A 213 10.31 8.31 -10.99
C THR A 213 11.61 9.07 -11.20
N SER A 214 11.61 10.07 -12.08
CA SER A 214 12.79 10.89 -12.39
C SER A 214 13.16 11.83 -11.26
N THR A 215 12.18 12.30 -10.48
CA THR A 215 12.38 13.29 -9.41
C THR A 215 12.14 12.75 -8.01
N GLY A 216 11.40 11.64 -7.88
CA GLY A 216 10.89 11.15 -6.59
C GLY A 216 9.66 11.90 -6.09
N SER A 217 9.13 12.85 -6.86
CA SER A 217 8.03 13.70 -6.42
C SER A 217 6.72 12.92 -6.27
N LEU A 218 5.98 13.22 -5.20
CA LEU A 218 4.67 12.64 -4.93
C LEU A 218 3.54 13.52 -5.45
N ILE A 219 2.54 12.88 -6.05
CA ILE A 219 1.32 13.53 -6.52
C ILE A 219 0.14 12.73 -5.95
N PRO A 220 -0.79 13.32 -5.18
CA PRO A 220 -2.00 12.63 -4.79
C PRO A 220 -2.79 12.25 -6.04
N ALA A 221 -3.32 11.04 -6.09
CA ALA A 221 -3.92 10.52 -7.32
C ALA A 221 -5.06 9.55 -7.06
N SER A 222 -6.03 9.56 -7.97
CA SER A 222 -7.08 8.54 -8.06
C SER A 222 -7.07 7.91 -9.45
N PHE A 223 -7.34 6.63 -9.50
CA PHE A 223 -7.24 5.82 -10.71
C PHE A 223 -8.61 5.28 -11.08
N ASP A 224 -9.06 5.56 -12.30
CA ASP A 224 -10.26 4.91 -12.80
C ASP A 224 -9.99 3.43 -13.11
N ARG A 225 -11.05 2.67 -13.38
CA ARG A 225 -10.94 1.24 -13.68
C ARG A 225 -10.12 0.93 -14.94
N THR A 226 -10.02 1.85 -15.89
CA THR A 226 -9.28 1.63 -17.15
C THR A 226 -7.77 1.73 -16.95
N SER A 227 -7.33 2.49 -15.94
CA SER A 227 -5.92 2.68 -15.61
C SER A 227 -5.35 1.62 -14.66
N ARG A 228 -6.17 0.79 -14.03
CA ARG A 228 -5.74 -0.28 -13.11
C ARG A 228 -5.34 -1.57 -13.86
N CYS A 229 -4.47 -1.44 -14.86
CA CYS A 229 -4.06 -2.51 -15.77
C CYS A 229 -2.62 -3.01 -15.49
N PRO A 230 -2.20 -4.17 -16.07
CA PRO A 230 -3.00 -5.21 -16.71
C PRO A 230 -3.64 -6.18 -15.71
N ASP A 231 -4.50 -7.07 -16.21
CA ASP A 231 -5.00 -8.28 -15.52
C ASP A 231 -5.67 -8.04 -14.16
N GLU A 232 -6.37 -6.90 -14.06
CA GLU A 232 -7.04 -6.37 -12.85
C GLU A 232 -7.67 -7.48 -11.98
N ILE A 233 -8.57 -8.28 -12.54
CA ILE A 233 -9.31 -9.29 -11.78
C ILE A 233 -8.42 -10.38 -11.19
N VAL A 234 -7.46 -10.90 -11.96
CA VAL A 234 -6.57 -11.96 -11.47
C VAL A 234 -5.65 -11.41 -10.38
N ARG A 235 -5.13 -10.19 -10.56
CA ARG A 235 -4.29 -9.52 -9.55
C ARG A 235 -5.05 -9.24 -8.26
N ARG A 236 -6.28 -8.73 -8.33
CA ARG A 236 -7.15 -8.56 -7.16
C ARG A 236 -7.46 -9.88 -6.46
N ILE A 237 -7.72 -10.95 -7.22
CA ILE A 237 -7.90 -12.30 -6.67
C ILE A 237 -6.66 -12.76 -5.88
N ARG A 238 -5.43 -12.43 -6.34
CA ARG A 238 -4.20 -12.79 -5.61
C ARG A 238 -4.18 -12.18 -4.21
N VAL A 239 -4.73 -10.99 -4.01
CA VAL A 239 -4.78 -10.31 -2.70
C VAL A 239 -5.53 -11.16 -1.67
N SER A 240 -6.71 -11.68 -2.02
CA SER A 240 -7.46 -12.56 -1.12
C SER A 240 -6.88 -13.98 -1.08
N SER A 241 -6.32 -14.45 -2.20
CA SER A 241 -5.83 -15.82 -2.34
C SER A 241 -4.53 -16.08 -1.58
N CYS A 242 -3.65 -15.08 -1.51
CA CYS A 242 -2.31 -15.23 -0.95
C CYS A 242 -2.30 -15.54 0.56
N TYR A 243 -3.38 -15.25 1.27
CA TYR A 243 -3.54 -15.61 2.68
C TYR A 243 -3.67 -17.12 2.92
N GLU A 244 -4.06 -17.91 1.90
CA GLU A 244 -4.13 -19.37 1.99
C GLU A 244 -3.01 -20.08 1.19
N ASP A 245 -2.21 -19.35 0.42
CA ASP A 245 -1.08 -19.90 -0.33
C ASP A 245 0.23 -19.69 0.45
N ALA A 246 0.72 -20.78 1.06
CA ALA A 246 1.91 -20.76 1.91
C ALA A 246 3.18 -20.23 1.21
N SER A 247 3.23 -20.22 -0.13
CA SER A 247 4.37 -19.65 -0.86
C SER A 247 4.49 -18.13 -0.72
N TRP A 248 3.38 -17.46 -0.35
CA TRP A 248 3.25 -16.02 -0.17
C TRP A 248 3.22 -15.58 1.31
N ASN A 249 3.40 -16.49 2.26
CA ASN A 249 3.38 -16.17 3.68
C ASN A 249 4.37 -15.05 4.02
N GLY A 250 3.84 -13.96 4.58
CA GLY A 250 4.63 -12.79 4.98
C GLY A 250 5.15 -11.93 3.82
N LYS A 251 4.93 -12.29 2.56
CA LYS A 251 5.52 -11.62 1.39
C LYS A 251 4.57 -10.62 0.74
N LEU A 252 5.16 -9.63 0.10
CA LEU A 252 4.51 -8.86 -0.95
C LEU A 252 4.48 -9.66 -2.26
N LEU A 253 3.44 -9.38 -3.06
CA LEU A 253 3.19 -9.99 -4.35
C LEU A 253 4.04 -9.28 -5.43
N GLU A 254 4.95 -10.03 -6.03
CA GLU A 254 5.75 -9.59 -7.17
C GLU A 254 4.88 -9.46 -8.42
N THR A 255 5.01 -8.33 -9.14
CA THR A 255 4.14 -7.99 -10.27
C THR A 255 4.83 -7.37 -11.47
N TYR A 256 5.96 -6.70 -11.30
CA TYR A 256 6.62 -5.97 -12.37
C TYR A 256 8.12 -6.26 -12.40
N ASP A 257 8.62 -6.59 -13.59
CA ASP A 257 10.05 -6.73 -13.89
C ASP A 257 10.53 -5.50 -14.65
N THR A 258 11.30 -4.66 -13.95
CA THR A 258 11.87 -3.45 -14.53
C THR A 258 12.97 -3.71 -15.55
N GLN A 259 13.62 -4.88 -15.57
CA GLN A 259 14.69 -5.13 -16.54
C GLN A 259 14.12 -5.32 -17.95
N THR A 260 12.91 -5.84 -18.03
CA THR A 260 12.27 -6.18 -19.30
C THR A 260 11.04 -5.32 -19.64
N ASP A 261 10.67 -4.35 -18.78
CA ASP A 261 9.43 -3.56 -18.84
C ASP A 261 8.19 -4.46 -19.02
N ARG A 262 8.04 -5.43 -18.11
CA ARG A 262 6.96 -6.42 -18.16
C ARG A 262 6.25 -6.54 -16.84
N PHE A 263 4.93 -6.69 -16.90
CA PHE A 263 4.21 -7.26 -15.78
C PHE A 263 4.41 -8.78 -15.79
N VAL A 264 4.94 -9.30 -14.68
CA VAL A 264 5.15 -10.73 -14.44
C VAL A 264 4.30 -11.12 -13.23
N ILE A 265 3.05 -11.47 -13.49
CA ILE A 265 2.08 -11.79 -12.45
C ILE A 265 2.34 -13.21 -11.95
N ALA A 266 3.02 -13.32 -10.82
CA ALA A 266 3.41 -14.60 -10.25
C ALA A 266 2.19 -15.44 -9.83
N PRO A 267 2.26 -16.78 -9.93
CA PRO A 267 1.16 -17.67 -9.60
C PRO A 267 0.70 -17.53 -8.15
N CYS A 268 -0.61 -17.57 -7.94
CA CYS A 268 -1.22 -17.73 -6.62
C CYS A 268 -2.28 -18.83 -6.70
N CYS A 269 -2.30 -19.71 -5.70
CA CYS A 269 -3.23 -20.80 -5.63
C CYS A 269 -4.46 -20.37 -4.80
N TRP A 270 -5.65 -20.41 -5.40
CA TRP A 270 -6.89 -20.35 -4.63
C TRP A 270 -7.44 -21.74 -4.32
N THR A 271 -8.15 -21.84 -3.21
CA THR A 271 -8.61 -23.11 -2.65
C THR A 271 -10.11 -23.32 -2.81
N LEU A 272 -10.57 -24.57 -2.65
CA LEU A 272 -12.00 -24.88 -2.56
C LEU A 272 -12.66 -24.25 -1.31
N ARG A 273 -11.88 -23.96 -0.26
CA ARG A 273 -12.39 -23.27 0.93
C ARG A 273 -12.78 -21.84 0.58
N GLN A 274 -11.93 -21.11 -0.13
CA GLN A 274 -12.23 -19.75 -0.61
C GLN A 274 -13.49 -19.75 -1.49
N LEU A 275 -13.62 -20.72 -2.39
CA LEU A 275 -14.82 -20.84 -3.21
C LEU A 275 -16.10 -21.08 -2.38
N ARG A 276 -16.02 -21.84 -1.28
CA ARG A 276 -17.17 -22.03 -0.37
C ARG A 276 -17.53 -20.74 0.35
N ILE A 277 -16.54 -20.01 0.87
CA ILE A 277 -16.75 -18.71 1.52
C ILE A 277 -17.43 -17.74 0.54
N ILE A 278 -16.91 -17.65 -0.67
CA ILE A 278 -17.46 -16.78 -1.73
C ILE A 278 -18.91 -17.13 -2.05
N LYS A 279 -19.25 -18.41 -2.16
CA LYS A 279 -20.64 -18.83 -2.41
C LYS A 279 -21.58 -18.41 -1.29
N THR A 280 -21.13 -18.45 -0.04
CA THR A 280 -21.91 -17.94 1.09
C THR A 280 -22.09 -16.42 1.02
N LEU A 281 -20.99 -15.68 0.79
CA LEU A 281 -21.00 -14.22 0.72
C LEU A 281 -21.83 -13.67 -0.46
N GLN A 282 -21.91 -14.41 -1.56
CA GLN A 282 -22.67 -13.98 -2.74
C GLN A 282 -24.18 -13.80 -2.49
N HIS A 283 -24.73 -14.49 -1.48
CA HIS A 283 -26.13 -14.38 -1.11
C HIS A 283 -26.44 -13.15 -0.24
N LEU A 284 -25.43 -12.44 0.24
CA LEU A 284 -25.58 -11.24 1.05
C LEU A 284 -25.91 -10.01 0.18
N CYS A 285 -26.60 -9.04 0.76
CA CYS A 285 -26.80 -7.74 0.14
C CYS A 285 -25.51 -6.90 0.17
N ASP A 286 -25.47 -5.83 -0.61
CA ASP A 286 -24.24 -5.03 -0.76
C ASP A 286 -23.77 -4.40 0.57
N ALA A 287 -24.71 -3.99 1.43
CA ALA A 287 -24.39 -3.44 2.75
C ALA A 287 -23.75 -4.50 3.67
N GLU A 288 -24.26 -5.73 3.66
CA GLU A 288 -23.70 -6.84 4.43
C GLU A 288 -22.32 -7.25 3.91
N ILE A 289 -22.12 -7.28 2.58
CA ILE A 289 -20.81 -7.54 1.98
C ILE A 289 -19.81 -6.47 2.41
N LEU A 290 -20.19 -5.20 2.32
CA LEU A 290 -19.34 -4.08 2.70
C LEU A 290 -18.92 -4.19 4.18
N LEU A 291 -19.88 -4.41 5.08
CA LEU A 291 -19.60 -4.59 6.51
C LEU A 291 -18.75 -5.82 6.83
N THR A 292 -18.89 -6.90 6.06
CA THR A 292 -18.18 -8.16 6.32
C THR A 292 -16.78 -8.18 5.71
N CYS A 293 -16.59 -7.52 4.57
CA CYS A 293 -15.39 -7.69 3.74
C CYS A 293 -14.47 -6.46 3.72
N SER A 294 -14.89 -5.31 4.25
CA SER A 294 -14.06 -4.11 4.35
C SER A 294 -13.51 -3.93 5.76
N THR A 295 -12.28 -3.41 5.86
CA THR A 295 -11.69 -2.94 7.12
C THR A 295 -12.24 -1.57 7.57
N SER A 296 -12.87 -0.84 6.65
CA SER A 296 -13.39 0.51 6.87
C SER A 296 -14.66 0.75 6.04
N PRO A 297 -15.80 0.11 6.38
CA PRO A 297 -17.01 0.10 5.55
C PRO A 297 -17.52 1.47 5.12
N SER A 298 -17.38 2.50 5.97
CA SER A 298 -17.80 3.86 5.62
C SER A 298 -16.88 4.52 4.59
N ALA A 299 -15.60 4.14 4.53
CA ALA A 299 -14.56 4.82 3.75
C ALA A 299 -14.27 4.19 2.38
N GLU A 300 -14.88 3.06 2.06
CA GLU A 300 -14.67 2.40 0.77
C GLU A 300 -15.23 3.19 -0.41
N ALA A 301 -14.60 2.98 -1.57
CA ALA A 301 -15.09 3.54 -2.83
C ALA A 301 -16.47 2.96 -3.22
N PRO A 302 -17.31 3.70 -3.98
CA PRO A 302 -18.63 3.23 -4.38
C PRO A 302 -18.63 1.92 -5.18
N ASP A 303 -17.54 1.61 -5.88
CA ASP A 303 -17.36 0.40 -6.69
C ASP A 303 -16.75 -0.80 -5.94
N PHE A 304 -16.51 -0.69 -4.62
CA PHE A 304 -15.89 -1.75 -3.81
C PHE A 304 -16.65 -3.08 -3.90
N VAL A 305 -17.96 -3.06 -3.63
CA VAL A 305 -18.80 -4.27 -3.64
C VAL A 305 -18.97 -4.82 -5.06
N GLU A 306 -19.13 -3.96 -6.08
CA GLU A 306 -19.16 -4.39 -7.48
C GLU A 306 -17.87 -5.14 -7.84
N THR A 307 -16.72 -4.60 -7.43
CA THR A 307 -15.40 -5.18 -7.68
C THR A 307 -15.24 -6.53 -6.98
N LEU A 308 -15.71 -6.70 -5.74
CA LEU A 308 -15.74 -8.01 -5.07
C LEU A 308 -16.60 -9.02 -5.84
N ARG A 309 -17.82 -8.62 -6.26
CA ARG A 309 -18.71 -9.50 -7.03
C ARG A 309 -18.07 -9.94 -8.36
N ARG A 310 -17.33 -9.05 -9.05
CA ARG A 310 -16.58 -9.41 -10.27
C ARG A 310 -15.49 -10.45 -10.02
N GLN A 311 -14.72 -10.31 -8.94
CA GLN A 311 -13.71 -11.29 -8.55
C GLN A 311 -14.34 -12.65 -8.23
N TRP A 312 -15.44 -12.65 -7.46
CA TRP A 312 -16.16 -13.85 -7.08
C TRP A 312 -16.77 -14.57 -8.28
N ASN A 313 -17.37 -13.83 -9.22
CA ASN A 313 -17.89 -14.40 -10.46
C ASN A 313 -16.78 -15.06 -11.30
N HIS A 314 -15.58 -14.46 -11.33
CA HIS A 314 -14.42 -15.07 -11.98
C HIS A 314 -14.01 -16.38 -11.28
N LEU A 315 -13.90 -16.38 -9.95
CA LEU A 315 -13.53 -17.57 -9.17
C LEU A 315 -14.55 -18.71 -9.28
N ILE A 316 -15.85 -18.39 -9.38
CA ILE A 316 -16.90 -19.40 -9.59
C ILE A 316 -16.82 -19.99 -11.00
N LYS A 317 -16.57 -19.16 -12.01
CA LYS A 317 -16.42 -19.60 -13.40
C LYS A 317 -15.12 -20.40 -13.62
N HIS A 318 -14.05 -20.04 -12.91
CA HIS A 318 -12.72 -20.62 -13.02
C HIS A 318 -12.20 -21.10 -11.65
N PRO A 319 -12.82 -22.15 -11.07
CA PRO A 319 -12.51 -22.58 -9.70
C PRO A 319 -11.14 -23.24 -9.58
N ASP A 320 -10.57 -23.73 -10.68
CA ASP A 320 -9.23 -24.31 -10.70
C ASP A 320 -8.19 -23.25 -11.08
N TRP A 321 -7.37 -22.84 -10.12
CA TRP A 321 -6.31 -21.83 -10.33
C TRP A 321 -5.33 -22.18 -11.45
N ARG A 322 -5.18 -23.47 -11.76
CA ARG A 322 -4.35 -23.97 -12.87
C ARG A 322 -4.85 -23.51 -14.25
N GLN A 323 -6.11 -23.09 -14.37
CA GLN A 323 -6.60 -22.45 -15.60
C GLN A 323 -6.02 -21.05 -15.78
N SER A 324 -5.80 -20.32 -14.69
CA SER A 324 -5.22 -18.97 -14.71
C SER A 324 -3.68 -19.00 -14.74
N PHE A 325 -3.07 -19.98 -14.07
CA PHE A 325 -1.62 -20.21 -14.01
C PHE A 325 -1.27 -21.64 -14.44
N PRO A 326 -1.36 -21.97 -15.75
CA PRO A 326 -1.05 -23.31 -16.24
C PRO A 326 0.39 -23.67 -15.92
N LYS A 327 0.60 -24.91 -15.43
CA LYS A 327 1.92 -25.42 -15.01
C LYS A 327 2.64 -24.51 -13.99
N LYS A 328 1.90 -23.72 -13.20
CA LYS A 328 2.44 -22.75 -12.24
C LYS A 328 3.37 -21.71 -12.91
N GLN A 329 3.08 -21.35 -14.17
CA GLN A 329 3.79 -20.29 -14.87
C GLN A 329 3.14 -18.93 -14.58
N ALA A 330 3.98 -17.90 -14.47
CA ALA A 330 3.51 -16.52 -14.33
C ALA A 330 2.74 -16.07 -15.58
N ARG A 331 1.85 -15.09 -15.41
CA ARG A 331 1.18 -14.43 -16.53
C ARG A 331 2.00 -13.20 -16.90
N VAL A 332 2.55 -13.20 -18.11
CA VAL A 332 3.46 -12.16 -18.58
C VAL A 332 2.71 -11.21 -19.51
N PHE A 333 2.92 -9.92 -19.32
CA PHE A 333 2.37 -8.87 -20.17
C PHE A 333 3.48 -7.91 -20.60
N GLU A 334 3.49 -7.60 -21.89
CA GLU A 334 4.41 -6.66 -22.51
C GLU A 334 3.67 -5.38 -22.90
N ARG A 335 4.37 -4.25 -22.81
CA ARG A 335 3.84 -2.97 -23.27
C ARG A 335 3.81 -2.94 -24.80
N THR A 336 2.69 -2.52 -25.35
CA THR A 336 2.50 -2.30 -26.78
C THR A 336 3.03 -0.92 -27.18
N ALA A 337 3.19 -0.69 -28.49
CA ALA A 337 3.60 0.62 -29.00
C ALA A 337 2.61 1.74 -28.64
N GLY A 338 1.33 1.41 -28.41
CA GLY A 338 0.30 2.36 -27.98
C GLY A 338 0.22 2.58 -26.47
N GLY A 339 1.16 2.03 -25.68
CA GLY A 339 1.19 2.19 -24.22
C GLY A 339 0.39 1.13 -23.44
N ASP A 340 -0.57 0.45 -24.10
CA ASP A 340 -1.37 -0.63 -23.52
C ASP A 340 -0.55 -1.89 -23.19
N TRP A 341 -1.12 -2.80 -22.41
CA TRP A 341 -0.52 -4.09 -22.05
C TRP A 341 -1.14 -5.26 -22.81
N LYS A 342 -0.29 -6.09 -23.42
CA LYS A 342 -0.70 -7.32 -24.12
C LYS A 342 -0.14 -8.55 -23.43
N ARG A 343 -0.98 -9.57 -23.23
CA ARG A 343 -0.57 -10.87 -22.69
C ARG A 343 0.29 -11.65 -23.70
N CYS A 344 1.40 -12.20 -23.23
CA CYS A 344 2.34 -13.01 -24.01
C CYS A 344 2.00 -14.50 -24.01
#